data_AF-A0AAU0R8S4-F1
#
_entry.id   AF-A0AAU0R8S4-F1
#
_cell.length_a   1.000
_cell.length_b   1.000
_cell.length_c   1.000
_cell.angle_alpha   90.00
_cell.angle_beta   90.00
_cell.angle_gamma   90.00
#
_symmetry.space_group_name_H-M   'P 1'
#
loop_
_entity.id
_entity.type
_entity.pdbx_description
1 polymer ?
#
loop_
_entity_poly.entity_id
_entity_poly.type
_entity_poly.pdbx_seq_one_letter_code
_entity_poly.pdbx_strand_id
1 'polypeptide(L)'
;MEGWSLERFKDPAIFIVPFAGIICALFGWITVMIHIFKVQPEKLWLYRKSSWIRYFVNSEIKHVATDENYILRARGGAIVFLFIGTVVTIVCIINLVNFIISCCQNPHH
;
A
#
# COMPACT_ATOMS: atom_id res chain seq x y z
N MET A 1 -2.42 32.34 -0.17
CA MET A 1 -2.33 30.87 -0.03
C MET A 1 -3.74 30.39 0.19
N GLU A 2 -4.36 29.79 -0.83
CA GLU A 2 -5.76 29.34 -0.77
C GLU A 2 -5.92 28.38 0.39
N GLY A 3 -6.86 28.73 1.27
CA GLY A 3 -7.08 28.05 2.54
C GLY A 3 -7.29 26.56 2.33
N TRP A 4 -6.53 25.78 3.07
CA TRP A 4 -6.89 24.41 3.37
C TRP A 4 -8.09 24.47 4.31
N SER A 5 -9.28 24.75 3.76
CA SER A 5 -10.51 24.86 4.53
C SER A 5 -10.85 23.48 5.09
N LEU A 6 -11.36 23.45 6.33
CA LEU A 6 -11.91 22.26 6.97
C LEU A 6 -12.93 21.51 6.08
N GLU A 7 -13.51 22.17 5.09
CA GLU A 7 -14.43 21.58 4.12
C GLU A 7 -13.81 20.47 3.29
N ARG A 8 -12.50 20.51 2.98
CA ARG A 8 -11.85 19.42 2.26
C ARG A 8 -11.87 18.10 3.04
N PHE A 9 -11.78 18.13 4.38
CA PHE A 9 -11.90 16.92 5.21
C PHE A 9 -13.28 16.24 5.17
N LYS A 10 -14.31 16.93 4.66
CA LYS A 10 -15.62 16.31 4.42
C LYS A 10 -15.64 15.45 3.16
N ASP A 11 -14.65 15.58 2.28
CA ASP A 11 -14.53 14.74 1.09
C ASP A 11 -13.95 13.37 1.48
N PRO A 12 -14.72 12.28 1.34
CA PRO A 12 -14.24 10.94 1.63
C PRO A 12 -13.01 10.54 0.79
N ALA A 13 -12.79 11.18 -0.37
CA ALA A 13 -11.62 10.95 -1.21
C ALA A 13 -10.29 11.18 -0.47
N ILE A 14 -10.27 12.08 0.52
CA ILE A 14 -9.07 12.36 1.34
C ILE A 14 -8.63 11.13 2.13
N PHE A 15 -9.56 10.27 2.53
CA PHE A 15 -9.24 9.02 3.22
C PHE A 15 -9.02 7.88 2.24
N ILE A 16 -9.74 7.85 1.12
CA ILE A 16 -9.64 6.76 0.13
C ILE A 16 -8.23 6.66 -0.47
N VAL A 17 -7.62 7.79 -0.83
CA VAL A 17 -6.28 7.82 -1.46
C VAL A 17 -5.18 7.23 -0.57
N PRO A 18 -4.99 7.66 0.71
CA PRO A 18 -4.01 7.05 1.59
C PRO A 18 -4.31 5.58 1.89
N PHE A 19 -5.58 5.20 2.07
CA PHE A 19 -5.95 3.80 2.25
C PHE A 19 -5.58 2.95 1.03
N ALA A 20 -5.85 3.43 -0.18
CA ALA A 20 -5.46 2.76 -1.43
C ALA A 20 -3.93 2.63 -1.54
N GLY A 21 -3.18 3.68 -1.18
CA GLY A 21 -1.71 3.66 -1.15
C GLY A 21 -1.16 2.61 -0.18
N ILE A 22 -1.70 2.53 1.03
CA ILE A 22 -1.31 1.54 2.05
C ILE A 22 -1.62 0.11 1.58
N ILE A 23 -2.82 -0.12 1.03
CA ILE A 23 -3.20 -1.44 0.50
C ILE A 23 -2.26 -1.84 -0.64
N CYS A 24 -1.98 -0.92 -1.56
CA CYS A 24 -1.05 -1.13 -2.68
C CYS A 24 0.36 -1.50 -2.19
N ALA A 25 0.88 -0.76 -1.21
CA ALA A 25 2.19 -1.04 -0.60
C ALA A 25 2.22 -2.41 0.11
N LEU A 26 1.16 -2.75 0.85
CA LEU A 26 1.03 -4.05 1.52
C LEU A 26 0.99 -5.21 0.53
N PHE A 27 0.24 -5.07 -0.57
CA PHE A 27 0.20 -6.07 -1.63
C PHE A 27 1.57 -6.22 -2.30
N GLY A 28 2.20 -5.11 -2.68
CA GLY A 28 3.55 -5.12 -3.22
C GLY A 28 4.53 -5.82 -2.28
N TRP A 29 4.48 -5.49 -0.99
CA TRP A 29 5.34 -6.09 0.03
C TRP A 29 5.17 -7.61 0.15
N ILE A 30 3.92 -8.10 0.26
CA ILE A 30 3.63 -9.55 0.35
C ILE A 30 4.14 -10.26 -0.91
N THR A 31 3.89 -9.67 -2.08
CA THR A 31 4.27 -10.24 -3.37
C THR A 31 5.80 -10.26 -3.53
N VAL A 32 6.51 -9.23 -3.08
CA VAL A 32 7.99 -9.20 -3.04
C VAL A 32 8.54 -10.28 -2.10
N MET A 33 7.96 -10.45 -0.91
CA MET A 33 8.39 -11.48 0.04
C MET A 33 8.31 -12.88 -0.56
N ILE A 34 7.25 -13.17 -1.32
CA ILE A 34 7.03 -14.50 -1.91
C ILE A 34 7.86 -14.69 -3.18
N HIS A 35 7.82 -13.74 -4.12
CA HIS A 35 8.37 -13.96 -5.46
C HIS A 35 9.84 -13.56 -5.62
N ILE A 36 10.32 -12.61 -4.82
CA ILE A 36 11.71 -12.14 -4.86
C ILE A 36 12.51 -12.81 -3.74
N PHE A 37 12.08 -12.64 -2.49
CA PHE A 37 12.80 -13.19 -1.34
C PHE A 37 12.53 -14.68 -1.08
N LYS A 38 11.55 -15.28 -1.77
CA LYS A 38 11.17 -16.70 -1.62
C LYS A 38 10.86 -17.08 -0.16
N VAL A 39 10.28 -16.15 0.59
CA VAL A 39 9.86 -16.38 1.97
C VAL A 39 8.72 -17.38 1.98
N GLN A 40 8.84 -18.40 2.82
CA GLN A 40 7.76 -19.37 3.05
C GLN A 40 6.51 -18.65 3.59
N PRO A 41 5.32 -18.86 2.98
CA PRO A 41 4.08 -18.18 3.38
C PRO A 41 3.75 -18.27 4.86
N GLU A 42 4.03 -19.43 5.47
CA GLU A 42 3.78 -19.70 6.88
C GLU A 42 4.56 -18.77 7.82
N LYS A 43 5.71 -18.25 7.37
CA LYS A 43 6.51 -17.28 8.12
C LYS A 43 5.92 -15.87 8.03
N LEU A 44 5.12 -15.56 7.01
CA LEU A 44 4.42 -14.28 6.90
C LEU A 44 3.31 -14.22 7.95
N TRP A 45 3.40 -13.25 8.87
CA TRP A 45 2.39 -13.04 9.90
C TRP A 45 1.00 -12.79 9.31
N LEU A 46 0.94 -12.01 8.22
CA LEU A 46 -0.31 -11.69 7.53
C LEU A 46 -0.98 -12.92 6.88
N TYR A 47 -0.21 -13.87 6.37
CA TYR A 47 -0.72 -15.14 5.83
C TYR A 47 -1.39 -16.00 6.93
N ARG A 48 -0.84 -15.95 8.15
CA ARG A 48 -1.41 -16.64 9.31
C ARG A 48 -2.68 -15.97 9.83
N LYS A 49 -2.76 -14.63 9.78
CA LYS A 49 -3.86 -13.85 10.38
C LYS A 49 -5.05 -13.61 9.48
N SER A 50 -4.85 -13.46 8.17
CA SER A 50 -5.91 -13.10 7.23
C SER A 50 -6.19 -14.23 6.24
N SER A 51 -7.42 -14.73 6.26
CA SER A 51 -7.89 -15.73 5.28
C SER A 51 -7.84 -15.20 3.85
N TRP A 52 -8.06 -13.89 3.66
CA TRP A 52 -8.04 -13.27 2.34
C TRP A 52 -6.61 -13.22 1.77
N ILE A 53 -5.64 -12.85 2.61
CA ILE A 53 -4.21 -12.88 2.24
C ILE A 53 -3.76 -14.32 1.99
N ARG A 54 -4.21 -15.27 2.81
CA ARG A 54 -3.92 -16.69 2.62
C ARG A 54 -4.41 -17.20 1.26
N TYR A 55 -5.64 -16.86 0.90
CA TYR A 55 -6.22 -17.21 -0.40
C TYR A 55 -5.40 -16.61 -1.56
N PHE A 56 -5.08 -15.32 -1.47
CA PHE A 56 -4.26 -14.62 -2.46
C PHE A 56 -2.88 -15.29 -2.65
N VAL A 57 -2.14 -15.51 -1.55
CA VAL A 57 -0.80 -16.12 -1.60
C VAL A 57 -0.84 -17.54 -2.16
N ASN A 58 -1.84 -18.34 -1.80
CA ASN A 58 -1.99 -19.68 -2.35
C ASN A 58 -2.32 -19.66 -3.85
N SER A 59 -3.14 -18.68 -4.29
CA SER A 59 -3.38 -18.45 -5.71
C SER A 59 -2.09 -18.11 -6.46
N GLU A 60 -1.28 -17.19 -5.92
CA GLU A 60 0.00 -16.78 -6.50
C GLU A 60 0.96 -17.96 -6.67
N ILE A 61 1.09 -18.81 -5.64
CA ILE A 61 1.94 -20.01 -5.68
C ILE A 61 1.45 -20.99 -6.75
N LYS A 62 0.13 -21.18 -6.85
CA LYS A 62 -0.47 -22.03 -7.88
C LYS A 62 -0.17 -21.50 -9.29
N HIS A 63 -0.24 -20.18 -9.50
CA HIS A 63 0.04 -19.57 -10.80
C HIS A 63 1.51 -19.73 -11.18
N VAL A 64 2.43 -19.53 -10.23
CA VAL A 64 3.87 -19.79 -10.42
C VAL A 64 4.16 -21.24 -10.77
N ALA A 65 3.45 -22.20 -10.16
CA ALA A 65 3.63 -23.62 -10.46
C ALA A 65 3.09 -24.02 -11.84
N THR A 66 2.22 -23.21 -12.44
CA THR A 66 1.54 -23.55 -13.71
C THR A 66 2.12 -22.79 -14.91
N ASP A 67 2.65 -21.59 -14.70
CA ASP A 67 3.21 -20.73 -15.75
C ASP A 67 4.59 -20.17 -15.33
N GLU A 68 5.65 -20.65 -15.97
CA GLU A 68 7.02 -20.20 -15.71
C GLU A 68 7.23 -18.70 -16.05
N ASN A 69 6.48 -18.17 -17.02
CA ASN A 69 6.55 -16.75 -17.38
C ASN A 69 5.82 -15.86 -16.36
N TYR A 70 4.95 -16.44 -15.54
CA TYR A 70 4.26 -15.71 -14.48
C TYR A 70 5.22 -15.17 -13.43
N ILE A 71 6.32 -15.89 -13.14
CA ILE A 71 7.31 -15.49 -12.13
C ILE A 71 7.89 -14.10 -12.44
N LEU A 72 8.26 -13.84 -13.70
CA LEU A 72 8.81 -12.55 -14.12
C LEU A 72 7.76 -11.44 -14.02
N ARG A 73 6.53 -11.70 -14.43
CA ARG A 73 5.42 -10.74 -14.35
C ARG A 73 5.05 -10.43 -12.91
N ALA A 74 4.98 -11.44 -12.05
CA ALA A 74 4.66 -11.30 -10.63
C ALA A 74 5.73 -10.50 -9.89
N ARG A 75 7.02 -10.75 -10.17
CA ARG A 75 8.14 -9.95 -9.63
C ARG A 75 8.07 -8.49 -10.10
N GLY A 76 7.86 -8.26 -11.38
CA GLY A 76 7.71 -6.91 -11.94
C GLY A 76 6.53 -6.18 -11.32
N GLY A 77 5.37 -6.81 -11.27
CA GLY A 77 4.17 -6.29 -10.63
C GLY A 77 4.38 -5.98 -9.15
N ALA A 78 5.06 -6.85 -8.40
CA ALA A 78 5.37 -6.64 -6.99
C ALA A 78 6.15 -5.34 -6.74
N ILE A 79 7.19 -5.10 -7.55
CA ILE A 79 8.03 -3.91 -7.44
C ILE A 79 7.22 -2.67 -7.80
N VAL A 80 6.43 -2.72 -8.87
CA VAL A 80 5.59 -1.60 -9.31
C VAL A 80 4.55 -1.24 -8.25
N PHE A 81 3.82 -2.22 -7.71
CA PHE A 81 2.85 -1.99 -6.63
C PHE A 81 3.51 -1.43 -5.38
N LEU A 82 4.67 -1.98 -4.98
CA LEU A 82 5.40 -1.47 -3.83
C LEU A 82 5.83 -0.02 -4.05
N PHE A 83 6.40 0.30 -5.21
CA PHE A 83 6.84 1.65 -5.54
C PHE A 83 5.68 2.66 -5.53
N ILE A 84 4.59 2.36 -6.25
CA ILE A 84 3.41 3.24 -6.31
C ILE A 84 2.81 3.44 -4.91
N GLY A 85 2.60 2.34 -4.17
CA GLY A 85 2.06 2.40 -2.82
C GLY A 85 2.91 3.24 -1.88
N THR A 86 4.24 3.08 -1.93
CA THR A 86 5.19 3.87 -1.14
C THR A 86 5.15 5.36 -1.51
N VAL A 87 5.19 5.71 -2.80
CA VAL A 87 5.15 7.11 -3.25
C VAL A 87 3.86 7.79 -2.80
N VAL A 88 2.71 7.15 -3.02
CA VAL A 88 1.40 7.68 -2.59
C VAL A 88 1.38 7.89 -1.07
N THR A 89 1.84 6.91 -0.30
CA THR A 89 1.87 7.00 1.17
C THR A 89 2.76 8.15 1.65
N ILE A 90 3.95 8.34 1.05
CA ILE A 90 4.86 9.44 1.38
C ILE A 90 4.20 10.79 1.11
N VAL A 91 3.58 10.98 -0.05
CA VAL A 91 2.89 12.23 -0.41
C VAL A 91 1.75 12.52 0.56
N CYS A 92 0.97 11.51 0.93
CA CYS A 92 -0.09 11.65 1.94
C CYS A 92 0.45 12.07 3.31
N ILE A 93 1.58 11.49 3.75
CA ILE A 93 2.23 11.88 5.02
C ILE A 93 2.73 13.32 4.96
N ILE A 94 3.39 13.74 3.88
CA ILE A 94 3.87 15.12 3.70
C ILE A 94 2.70 16.11 3.79
N ASN A 95 1.59 15.80 3.10
CA ASN A 95 0.40 16.64 3.13
C ASN A 95 -0.21 16.71 4.54
N LEU A 96 -0.23 15.60 5.28
CA LEU A 96 -0.70 15.58 6.67
C LEU A 96 0.19 16.43 7.59
N VAL A 97 1.51 16.34 7.45
CA VAL A 97 2.47 17.14 8.23
C VAL A 97 2.30 18.62 7.94
N ASN A 98 2.20 19.00 6.66
CA ASN A 98 1.98 20.39 6.25
C ASN A 98 0.67 20.94 6.82
N PHE A 99 -0.39 20.13 6.84
CA PHE A 99 -1.66 20.50 7.46
C PHE A 99 -1.50 20.76 8.97
N ILE A 100 -0.85 19.85 9.71
CA ILE A 100 -0.61 20.00 11.15
C ILE A 100 0.18 21.28 11.43
N ILE A 101 1.26 21.54 10.67
CA ILE A 101 2.08 22.75 10.82
C ILE A 101 1.22 24.00 10.57
N SER A 102 0.40 24.01 9.52
CA SER A 102 -0.49 25.13 9.22
C SER A 102 -1.50 25.40 10.34
N CYS A 103 -2.06 24.35 10.96
CA CYS A 103 -2.96 24.49 12.10
C CYS A 103 -2.25 25.03 13.35
N CYS A 104 -1.00 24.62 13.59
CA CYS A 104 -0.21 25.12 14.72
C CYS A 104 0.27 26.58 14.53
N GLN A 105 0.48 27.02 13.29
CA GLN A 105 0.94 28.38 12.98
C GLN A 105 -0.18 29.44 12.98
N ASN A 106 -1.44 29.03 12.79
CA ASN A 106 -2.61 29.92 12.87
C ASN A 106 -3.60 29.42 13.95
N PRO A 107 -3.34 29.67 15.25
CA PRO A 107 -4.21 29.23 16.34
C PRO A 107 -5.55 30.00 16.45
N HIS A 108 -5.83 30.96 15.56
CA HIS A 108 -7.00 31.83 15.63
C HIS A 108 -7.84 31.81 14.35
N HIS A 109 -8.72 30.80 14.27
CA HIS A 109 -10.10 30.96 13.84
C HIS A 109 -11.00 30.05 14.68
#